data_AF-A0A100I4G6-F1
#
_entry.id   AF-A0A100I4G6-F1
#
_cell.length_a   1.000
_cell.length_b   1.000
_cell.length_c   1.000
_cell.angle_alpha   90.00
_cell.angle_beta   90.00
_cell.angle_gamma   90.00
#
_symmetry.space_group_name_H-M   'P 1'
#
loop_
_entity.id
_entity.type
_entity.pdbx_description
1 polymer ?
#
loop_
_entity_poly.entity_id
_entity_poly.type
_entity_poly.pdbx_seq_one_letter_code
_entity_poly.pdbx_strand_id
1 'polypeptide(L)'
;MIDFIRCVPSSVESLELSVMRDREWSPFLHDDELRNHRLTYVGLSGMDYLSTRLHNLSMRLKSLTLSHIRISKALFWPSAENSTNAPYWPKLERLLVLNVPPYNEDGSPLLGLDPPLTREAAVRESLANPPPKDRYSDRREYIKSADLGILYRAMGTAAQRMPRLQILGLSLLNYRTGEESNESLEFSRDKSARIAHLRINTQWGYRPGMEVISAWSLEGAVAEEFYNTMDVVLPWYVEAQ
;
A
#
# COMPACT_ATOMS: atom_id res chain seq x y z
N MET A 1 10.90 -7.93 -16.12
CA MET A 1 10.55 -8.51 -14.79
C MET A 1 9.13 -9.06 -14.77
N ILE A 2 8.13 -8.39 -15.32
CA ILE A 2 6.71 -8.79 -15.15
C ILE A 2 6.29 -9.91 -16.15
N ASP A 3 7.10 -10.20 -17.17
CA ASP A 3 6.73 -11.12 -18.25
C ASP A 3 6.58 -12.58 -17.82
N PHE A 4 7.29 -13.02 -16.77
CA PHE A 4 7.16 -14.41 -16.27
C PHE A 4 5.76 -14.69 -15.71
N ILE A 5 4.97 -13.66 -15.34
CA ILE A 5 3.60 -13.83 -14.83
C ILE A 5 2.73 -14.59 -15.85
N ARG A 6 3.02 -14.44 -17.15
CA ARG A 6 2.34 -15.17 -18.23
C ARG A 6 2.69 -16.67 -18.25
N CYS A 7 3.84 -17.03 -17.71
CA CYS A 7 4.34 -18.40 -17.67
C CYS A 7 3.96 -19.13 -16.37
N VAL A 8 3.29 -18.48 -15.43
CA VAL A 8 2.86 -19.10 -14.17
C VAL A 8 1.86 -20.23 -14.48
N PRO A 9 2.17 -21.50 -14.20
CA PRO A 9 1.29 -22.63 -14.51
C PRO A 9 -0.08 -22.48 -13.86
N SER A 10 -1.15 -22.95 -14.50
CA SER A 10 -2.54 -22.81 -14.01
C SER A 10 -2.80 -23.46 -12.63
N SER A 11 -1.99 -24.43 -12.24
CA SER A 11 -2.04 -25.12 -10.94
C SER A 11 -1.53 -24.28 -9.77
N VAL A 12 -0.84 -23.16 -10.03
CA VAL A 12 -0.33 -22.28 -8.97
C VAL A 12 -1.49 -21.55 -8.28
N GLU A 13 -1.60 -21.78 -6.96
CA GLU A 13 -2.57 -21.13 -6.07
C GLU A 13 -1.90 -20.12 -5.13
N SER A 14 -0.57 -20.17 -4.97
CA SER A 14 0.18 -19.24 -4.12
C SER A 14 1.33 -18.63 -4.91
N LEU A 15 1.42 -17.31 -4.92
CA LEU A 15 2.48 -16.57 -5.58
C LEU A 15 3.17 -15.62 -4.61
N GLU A 16 4.49 -15.71 -4.55
CA GLU A 16 5.33 -14.75 -3.84
C GLU A 16 6.28 -14.09 -4.83
N LEU A 17 6.21 -12.76 -4.88
CA LEU A 17 7.09 -11.94 -5.71
C LEU A 17 7.88 -11.01 -4.81
N SER A 18 9.18 -10.96 -5.02
CA SER A 18 10.06 -10.05 -4.32
C SER A 18 11.06 -9.45 -5.30
N VAL A 19 11.45 -8.21 -5.05
CA VAL A 19 12.55 -7.56 -5.75
C VAL A 19 13.65 -7.27 -4.75
N MET A 20 14.88 -7.14 -5.26
CA MET A 20 15.96 -6.67 -4.41
C MET A 20 15.60 -5.27 -3.89
N ARG A 21 15.78 -5.09 -2.58
CA ARG A 21 15.41 -3.88 -1.86
C ARG A 21 15.97 -2.62 -2.53
N ASP A 22 17.26 -2.63 -2.83
CA ASP A 22 18.02 -1.55 -3.48
C ASP A 22 17.58 -1.21 -4.91
N ARG A 23 16.75 -2.04 -5.54
CA ARG A 23 16.20 -1.75 -6.87
C ARG A 23 15.11 -0.69 -6.85
N GLU A 24 14.28 -0.66 -5.80
CA GLU A 24 13.13 0.24 -5.70
C GLU A 24 13.23 1.24 -4.55
N TRP A 25 14.21 1.05 -3.68
CA TRP A 25 14.49 1.89 -2.54
C TRP A 25 15.79 2.68 -2.74
N SER A 26 15.77 3.91 -2.26
CA SER A 26 16.91 4.81 -2.20
C SER A 26 16.93 5.44 -0.81
N PRO A 27 18.11 5.51 -0.14
CA PRO A 27 18.24 6.25 1.12
C PRO A 27 18.11 7.76 0.91
N PHE A 28 18.08 8.23 -0.35
CA PHE A 28 17.98 9.64 -0.71
C PHE A 28 16.59 10.00 -1.24
N LEU A 29 15.53 9.46 -0.62
CA LEU A 29 14.12 9.66 -1.01
C LEU A 29 13.79 11.12 -1.40
N HIS A 30 14.23 12.08 -0.59
CA HIS A 30 13.99 13.51 -0.81
C HIS A 30 14.89 14.13 -1.90
N ASP A 31 16.09 13.59 -2.15
CA ASP A 31 16.90 14.01 -3.30
C ASP A 31 16.35 13.45 -4.61
N ASP A 32 15.72 12.28 -4.60
CA ASP A 32 15.13 11.67 -5.79
C ASP A 32 13.97 12.52 -6.35
N GLU A 33 13.21 13.16 -5.45
CA GLU A 33 12.23 14.19 -5.82
C GLU A 33 12.89 15.39 -6.53
N LEU A 34 14.04 15.85 -6.04
CA LEU A 34 14.77 16.97 -6.63
C LEU A 34 15.40 16.63 -7.98
N ARG A 35 15.89 15.41 -8.12
CA ARG A 35 16.61 14.91 -9.31
C ARG A 35 15.69 14.31 -10.37
N ASN A 36 14.37 14.28 -10.16
CA ASN A 36 13.39 13.68 -11.06
C ASN A 36 13.69 12.21 -11.41
N HIS A 37 14.34 11.44 -10.52
CA HIS A 37 14.55 10.00 -10.72
C HIS A 37 13.27 9.25 -10.40
N ARG A 38 12.28 9.36 -11.28
CA ARG A 38 11.00 8.67 -11.15
C ARG A 38 11.13 7.25 -11.64
N LEU A 39 11.39 6.32 -10.73
CA LEU A 39 11.04 4.94 -11.00
C LEU A 39 9.50 4.87 -10.99
N THR A 40 8.86 4.17 -11.93
CA THR A 40 7.41 3.93 -11.87
C THR A 40 7.08 2.63 -12.61
N TYR A 41 6.04 1.94 -12.15
CA TYR A 41 5.43 0.81 -12.86
C TYR A 41 4.27 1.22 -13.76
N VAL A 42 3.92 2.50 -13.72
CA VAL A 42 2.95 3.12 -14.59
C VAL A 42 3.63 3.40 -15.92
N GLY A 43 3.21 2.68 -16.96
CA GLY A 43 3.67 2.95 -18.33
C GLY A 43 3.29 4.33 -18.82
N LEU A 44 3.84 4.74 -19.97
CA LEU A 44 3.47 6.00 -20.63
C LEU A 44 1.96 6.11 -20.92
N SER A 45 1.25 4.98 -20.98
CA SER A 45 -0.19 4.91 -21.14
C SER A 45 -0.99 5.10 -19.84
N GLY A 46 -0.34 5.39 -18.71
CA GLY A 46 -1.01 5.46 -17.39
C GLY A 46 -1.37 4.09 -16.80
N MET A 47 -0.93 2.99 -17.42
CA MET A 47 -1.29 1.63 -17.00
C MET A 47 -0.26 1.05 -16.04
N ASP A 48 -0.71 0.56 -14.89
CA ASP A 48 0.10 -0.28 -14.01
C ASP A 48 0.23 -1.69 -14.59
N TYR A 49 1.39 -1.96 -15.19
CA TYR A 49 1.64 -3.24 -15.84
C TYR A 49 1.69 -4.42 -14.86
N LEU A 50 2.15 -4.21 -13.63
CA LEU A 50 2.25 -5.27 -12.63
C LEU A 50 0.84 -5.70 -12.22
N SER A 51 0.02 -4.74 -11.80
CA SER A 51 -1.35 -4.97 -11.38
C SER A 51 -2.19 -5.57 -12.49
N THR A 52 -2.06 -5.06 -13.72
CA THR A 52 -2.74 -5.60 -14.91
C THR A 52 -2.36 -7.06 -15.17
N ARG A 53 -1.11 -7.44 -14.95
CA ARG A 53 -0.65 -8.81 -15.20
C ARG A 53 -1.05 -9.76 -14.08
N LEU A 54 -0.99 -9.31 -12.82
CA LEU A 54 -1.47 -10.06 -11.66
C LEU A 54 -2.98 -10.33 -11.76
N HIS A 55 -3.74 -9.44 -12.40
CA HIS A 55 -5.17 -9.65 -12.65
C HIS A 55 -5.47 -10.95 -13.40
N ASN A 56 -4.58 -11.40 -14.31
CA ASN A 56 -4.75 -12.69 -15.01
C ASN A 56 -4.71 -13.90 -14.06
N LEU A 57 -4.19 -13.72 -12.85
CA LEU A 57 -4.09 -14.74 -11.82
C LEU A 57 -5.22 -14.63 -10.77
N SER A 58 -6.04 -13.58 -10.85
CA SER A 58 -7.04 -13.24 -9.82
C SER A 58 -8.07 -14.33 -9.56
N MET A 59 -8.47 -15.06 -10.60
CA MET A 59 -9.48 -16.11 -10.53
C MET A 59 -9.02 -17.41 -9.86
N ARG A 60 -7.71 -17.55 -9.60
CA ARG A 60 -7.12 -18.81 -9.12
C ARG A 60 -6.24 -18.71 -7.89
N LEU A 61 -5.58 -17.57 -7.65
CA LEU A 61 -4.73 -17.43 -6.48
C LEU A 61 -5.54 -17.43 -5.18
N LYS A 62 -5.06 -18.20 -4.21
CA LYS A 62 -5.45 -18.22 -2.79
C LYS A 62 -4.53 -17.36 -1.94
N SER A 63 -3.24 -17.26 -2.31
CA SER A 63 -2.27 -16.42 -1.60
C SER A 63 -1.44 -15.59 -2.57
N LEU A 64 -1.27 -14.31 -2.24
CA LEU A 64 -0.38 -13.40 -2.95
C LEU A 64 0.46 -12.63 -1.93
N THR A 65 1.78 -12.72 -2.06
CA THR A 65 2.74 -11.92 -1.29
C THR A 65 3.59 -11.11 -2.26
N LEU A 66 3.63 -9.79 -2.06
CA LEU A 66 4.49 -8.87 -2.80
C LEU A 66 5.43 -8.20 -1.80
N SER A 67 6.75 -8.33 -1.98
CA SER A 67 7.75 -7.80 -1.04
C SER A 67 8.69 -6.83 -1.73
N HIS A 68 8.91 -5.66 -1.13
CA HIS A 68 9.78 -4.60 -1.67
C HIS A 68 9.35 -4.05 -3.04
N ILE A 69 8.11 -4.33 -3.45
CA ILE A 69 7.56 -3.92 -4.74
C ILE A 69 6.60 -2.75 -4.52
N ARG A 70 6.75 -1.69 -5.31
CA ARG A 70 5.76 -0.61 -5.36
C ARG A 70 4.49 -1.08 -6.05
N ILE A 71 3.38 -0.69 -5.47
CA ILE A 71 2.05 -1.02 -5.94
C ILE A 71 1.25 0.26 -6.17
N SER A 72 0.25 0.18 -7.03
CA SER A 72 -0.77 1.22 -7.14
C SER A 72 -2.11 0.70 -6.65
N LYS A 73 -3.11 1.59 -6.57
CA LYS A 73 -4.50 1.21 -6.33
C LYS A 73 -5.02 0.20 -7.36
N ALA A 74 -4.40 0.12 -8.55
CA ALA A 74 -4.78 -0.81 -9.60
C ALA A 74 -4.66 -2.30 -9.19
N LEU A 75 -3.80 -2.61 -8.21
CA LEU A 75 -3.67 -3.96 -7.66
C LEU A 75 -4.99 -4.44 -7.03
N PHE A 76 -5.66 -3.49 -6.38
CA PHE A 76 -6.94 -3.70 -5.72
C PHE A 76 -8.11 -3.50 -6.67
N TRP A 77 -7.95 -2.72 -7.75
CA TRP A 77 -8.82 -2.69 -8.94
C TRP A 77 -8.36 -1.71 -10.05
N PRO A 78 -8.41 -2.07 -11.35
CA PRO A 78 -8.31 -1.08 -12.42
C PRO A 78 -9.67 -0.40 -12.67
N SER A 79 -9.78 0.87 -12.21
CA SER A 79 -10.76 1.91 -12.58
C SER A 79 -12.28 1.59 -12.63
N ALA A 80 -13.07 2.59 -12.23
CA ALA A 80 -14.52 2.53 -12.03
C ALA A 80 -15.37 2.38 -13.32
N GLU A 81 -14.77 2.08 -14.48
CA GLU A 81 -15.49 2.05 -15.76
C GLU A 81 -16.13 0.68 -16.09
N ASN A 82 -15.74 -0.39 -15.39
CA ASN A 82 -16.34 -1.71 -15.58
C ASN A 82 -17.25 -2.05 -14.40
N SER A 83 -18.50 -1.58 -14.51
CA SER A 83 -19.63 -1.77 -13.60
C SER A 83 -20.11 -3.23 -13.54
N THR A 84 -19.22 -4.19 -13.34
CA THR A 84 -19.60 -5.58 -13.15
C THR A 84 -19.52 -5.90 -11.66
N ASN A 85 -20.65 -6.36 -11.08
CA ASN A 85 -20.76 -6.93 -9.73
C ASN A 85 -19.93 -8.23 -9.55
N ALA A 86 -18.90 -8.45 -10.36
CA ALA A 86 -18.07 -9.65 -10.32
C ALA A 86 -17.20 -9.64 -9.06
N PRO A 87 -17.04 -10.78 -8.37
CA PRO A 87 -16.18 -10.88 -7.20
C PRO A 87 -14.72 -10.65 -7.59
N TYR A 88 -14.01 -9.91 -6.74
CA TYR A 88 -12.64 -9.51 -6.94
C TYR A 88 -11.76 -10.54 -6.25
N TRP A 89 -10.70 -11.02 -6.91
CA TRP A 89 -9.82 -12.02 -6.32
C TRP A 89 -10.63 -13.15 -5.63
N PRO A 90 -11.57 -13.81 -6.33
CA PRO A 90 -12.66 -14.58 -5.70
C PRO A 90 -12.18 -15.75 -4.84
N LYS A 91 -10.96 -16.24 -5.08
CA LYS A 91 -10.35 -17.33 -4.33
C LYS A 91 -9.30 -16.88 -3.32
N LEU A 92 -8.95 -15.59 -3.30
CA LEU A 92 -7.84 -15.08 -2.50
C LEU A 92 -8.23 -15.03 -1.02
N GLU A 93 -7.42 -15.69 -0.21
CA GLU A 93 -7.55 -15.80 1.24
C GLU A 93 -6.52 -14.93 1.94
N ARG A 94 -5.33 -14.77 1.34
CA ARG A 94 -4.24 -13.97 1.89
C ARG A 94 -3.65 -13.04 0.83
N LEU A 95 -3.62 -11.74 1.14
CA LEU A 95 -2.93 -10.71 0.36
C LEU A 95 -1.98 -9.94 1.26
N LEU A 96 -0.69 -10.06 1.03
CA LEU A 96 0.33 -9.33 1.79
C LEU A 96 1.16 -8.49 0.82
N VAL A 97 1.28 -7.20 1.13
CA VAL A 97 2.16 -6.27 0.42
C VAL A 97 3.14 -5.68 1.43
N LEU A 98 4.34 -6.26 1.47
CA LEU A 98 5.30 -6.04 2.54
C LEU A 98 6.41 -5.10 2.09
N ASN A 99 6.83 -4.23 3.00
CA ASN A 99 8.01 -3.38 2.83
C ASN A 99 7.94 -2.53 1.54
N VAL A 100 6.78 -1.94 1.27
CA VAL A 100 6.53 -1.11 0.10
C VAL A 100 7.39 0.16 0.20
N PRO A 101 8.24 0.45 -0.79
CA PRO A 101 8.96 1.72 -0.85
C PRO A 101 7.96 2.89 -0.80
N PRO A 102 8.16 3.93 0.04
CA PRO A 102 7.17 4.96 0.31
C PRO A 102 7.09 6.00 -0.84
N TYR A 103 6.63 5.53 -2.00
CA TYR A 103 6.39 6.32 -3.20
C TYR A 103 4.95 6.14 -3.67
N ASN A 104 4.41 7.20 -4.26
CA ASN A 104 3.19 7.17 -5.04
C ASN A 104 3.39 6.40 -6.35
N GLU A 105 2.27 6.10 -7.02
CA GLU A 105 2.27 5.42 -8.32
C GLU A 105 3.05 6.19 -9.40
N ASP A 106 3.10 7.52 -9.32
CA ASP A 106 3.84 8.40 -10.22
C ASP A 106 5.34 8.56 -9.85
N GLY A 107 5.78 7.89 -8.78
CA GLY A 107 7.14 7.96 -8.25
C GLY A 107 7.42 9.16 -7.35
N SER A 108 6.43 9.98 -7.00
CA SER A 108 6.60 11.04 -5.99
C SER A 108 6.69 10.45 -4.57
N PRO A 109 7.45 11.03 -3.64
CA PRO A 109 7.53 10.52 -2.27
C PRO A 109 6.20 10.61 -1.51
N LEU A 110 5.84 9.55 -0.79
CA LEU A 110 4.72 9.55 0.18
C LEU A 110 5.07 10.28 1.48
N LEU A 111 6.36 10.50 1.74
CA LEU A 111 6.86 11.16 2.95
C LEU A 111 7.27 12.61 2.65
N GLY A 112 7.00 13.51 3.59
CA GLY A 112 7.47 14.88 3.62
C GLY A 112 8.31 15.17 4.88
N LEU A 113 8.91 16.37 4.94
CA LEU A 113 9.73 16.83 6.06
C LEU A 113 9.08 18.02 6.78
N ASP A 114 8.97 17.96 8.11
CA ASP A 114 8.44 19.03 8.97
C ASP A 114 9.49 20.12 9.27
N PRO A 115 9.09 21.40 9.46
CA PRO A 115 8.10 22.16 8.68
C PRO A 115 8.68 22.57 7.31
N PRO A 116 7.81 22.87 6.33
CA PRO A 116 8.07 22.64 4.91
C PRO A 116 9.26 23.45 4.40
N LEU A 117 10.28 22.74 3.92
CA LEU A 117 11.25 23.32 3.01
C LEU A 117 10.55 23.55 1.67
N THR A 118 10.59 24.76 1.15
CA THR A 118 10.33 24.94 -0.28
C THR A 118 11.42 24.20 -1.05
N ARG A 119 11.14 23.80 -2.30
CA ARG A 119 12.12 23.13 -3.15
C ARG A 119 13.43 23.92 -3.23
N GLU A 120 13.33 25.25 -3.29
CA GLU A 120 14.47 26.18 -3.34
C GLU A 120 15.29 26.14 -2.05
N ALA A 121 14.62 26.02 -0.90
CA ALA A 121 15.30 25.89 0.38
C ALA A 121 16.01 24.53 0.50
N ALA A 122 15.38 23.45 0.05
CA ALA A 122 15.99 22.12 0.01
C ALA A 122 17.21 22.08 -0.93
N VAL A 123 17.13 22.72 -2.10
CA VAL A 123 18.26 22.87 -3.03
C VAL A 123 19.39 23.68 -2.41
N ARG A 124 19.09 24.81 -1.75
CA ARG A 124 20.10 25.66 -1.10
C ARG A 124 20.84 24.90 0.00
N GLU A 125 20.12 24.15 0.83
CA GLU A 125 20.69 23.31 1.89
C GLU A 125 21.55 22.18 1.32
N SER A 126 21.08 21.53 0.23
CA SER A 126 21.78 20.49 -0.51
C SER A 126 23.12 20.97 -1.13
N LEU A 127 23.18 22.23 -1.56
CA LEU A 127 24.40 22.85 -2.09
C LEU A 127 25.35 23.32 -0.99
N ALA A 128 24.82 23.74 0.16
CA ALA A 128 25.63 24.21 1.29
C ALA A 128 26.34 23.07 2.04
N ASN A 129 25.73 21.86 2.08
CA ASN A 129 26.21 20.73 2.87
C ASN A 129 26.43 19.46 2.01
N PRO A 130 27.67 19.16 1.55
CA PRO A 130 28.04 17.84 1.02
C PRO A 130 28.07 16.78 2.14
N PRO A 131 27.85 15.48 1.86
CA PRO A 131 26.90 14.66 2.62
C PRO A 131 27.49 13.82 3.78
N PRO A 132 26.69 13.49 4.80
CA PRO A 132 26.53 12.12 5.29
C PRO A 132 25.32 11.44 4.61
N LYS A 133 25.18 10.12 4.81
CA LYS A 133 24.22 9.20 4.17
C LYS A 133 22.73 9.59 4.24
N ASP A 134 22.39 10.64 4.97
CA ASP A 134 21.03 11.17 5.07
C ASP A 134 21.10 12.65 5.49
N ARG A 135 20.85 13.55 4.54
CA ARG A 135 21.01 15.00 4.73
C ARG A 135 19.92 15.63 5.61
N TYR A 136 18.86 14.89 5.88
CA TYR A 136 17.68 15.36 6.59
C TYR A 136 17.47 14.55 7.88
N SER A 137 18.55 14.00 8.46
CA SER A 137 18.52 13.15 9.67
C SER A 137 18.00 13.85 10.93
N ASP A 138 18.13 15.17 10.98
CA ASP A 138 17.65 16.03 12.07
C ASP A 138 16.18 16.42 11.93
N ARG A 139 15.57 16.15 10.78
CA ARG A 139 14.19 16.54 10.49
C ARG A 139 13.21 15.40 10.71
N ARG A 140 12.06 15.75 11.30
CA ARG A 140 10.95 14.83 11.47
C ARG A 140 10.23 14.63 10.15
N GLU A 141 9.92 13.38 9.85
CA GLU A 141 9.06 13.03 8.72
C GLU A 141 7.59 13.00 9.10
N TYR A 142 6.77 13.28 8.10
CA TYR A 142 5.35 13.01 8.12
C TYR A 142 4.92 12.28 6.84
N ILE A 143 3.86 11.48 6.95
CA ILE A 143 3.23 10.84 5.81
C ILE A 143 2.18 11.77 5.21
N LYS A 144 2.20 11.90 3.87
CA LYS A 144 1.17 12.62 3.12
C LYS A 144 -0.13 11.81 3.18
N SER A 145 -0.94 12.07 4.20
CA SER A 145 -2.11 11.25 4.53
C SER A 145 -3.12 11.15 3.38
N ALA A 146 -3.30 12.21 2.59
CA ALA A 146 -4.17 12.19 1.42
C ALA A 146 -3.72 11.16 0.37
N ASP A 147 -2.40 11.06 0.13
CA ASP A 147 -1.83 10.18 -0.86
C ASP A 147 -1.92 8.70 -0.42
N LEU A 148 -1.52 8.40 0.82
CA LEU A 148 -1.63 7.04 1.38
C LEU A 148 -3.11 6.61 1.52
N GLY A 149 -4.00 7.57 1.81
CA GLY A 149 -5.45 7.34 1.89
C GLY A 149 -6.05 6.80 0.59
N ILE A 150 -5.50 7.13 -0.57
CA ILE A 150 -5.93 6.57 -1.86
C ILE A 150 -5.74 5.04 -1.88
N LEU A 151 -4.59 4.55 -1.41
CA LEU A 151 -4.32 3.11 -1.34
C LEU A 151 -5.20 2.43 -0.29
N TYR A 152 -5.29 2.98 0.92
CA TYR A 152 -6.10 2.39 1.99
C TYR A 152 -7.60 2.34 1.66
N ARG A 153 -8.10 3.35 0.94
CA ARG A 153 -9.47 3.35 0.40
C ARG A 153 -9.68 2.23 -0.62
N ALA A 154 -8.73 2.05 -1.54
CA ALA A 154 -8.80 1.01 -2.56
C ALA A 154 -8.77 -0.39 -1.93
N MET A 155 -7.93 -0.58 -0.90
CA MET A 155 -7.87 -1.81 -0.10
C MET A 155 -9.20 -2.14 0.56
N GLY A 156 -9.79 -1.21 1.30
CA GLY A 156 -11.08 -1.42 1.97
C GLY A 156 -12.19 -1.76 0.97
N THR A 157 -12.28 -0.98 -0.11
CA THR A 157 -13.30 -1.20 -1.16
C THR A 157 -13.16 -2.60 -1.78
N ALA A 158 -11.92 -3.03 -2.05
CA ALA A 158 -11.68 -4.35 -2.62
C ALA A 158 -11.97 -5.47 -1.60
N ALA A 159 -11.59 -5.30 -0.33
CA ALA A 159 -11.79 -6.29 0.73
C ALA A 159 -13.28 -6.66 0.92
N GLN A 160 -14.20 -5.70 0.73
CA GLN A 160 -15.64 -5.96 0.74
C GLN A 160 -16.09 -6.92 -0.37
N ARG A 161 -15.36 -6.97 -1.48
CA ARG A 161 -15.68 -7.78 -2.67
C ARG A 161 -14.78 -9.01 -2.82
N MET A 162 -13.96 -9.31 -1.81
CA MET A 162 -13.14 -10.51 -1.73
C MET A 162 -13.79 -11.51 -0.74
N PRO A 163 -14.65 -12.42 -1.22
CA PRO A 163 -15.49 -13.25 -0.35
C PRO A 163 -14.68 -14.21 0.53
N ARG A 164 -13.50 -14.64 0.07
CA ARG A 164 -12.65 -15.59 0.81
C ARG A 164 -11.54 -14.94 1.62
N LEU A 165 -11.34 -13.62 1.50
CA LEU A 165 -10.26 -12.91 2.17
C LEU A 165 -10.29 -13.18 3.67
N GLN A 166 -9.17 -13.64 4.20
CA GLN A 166 -8.96 -13.83 5.64
C GLN A 166 -7.95 -12.83 6.16
N ILE A 167 -6.93 -12.50 5.36
CA ILE A 167 -5.82 -11.64 5.77
C ILE A 167 -5.48 -10.68 4.63
N LEU A 168 -5.47 -9.39 4.93
CA LEU A 168 -4.95 -8.34 4.06
C LEU A 168 -3.95 -7.51 4.87
N GLY A 169 -2.74 -7.35 4.34
CA GLY A 169 -1.68 -6.58 5.00
C GLY A 169 -0.93 -5.68 4.02
N LEU A 170 -0.62 -4.47 4.47
CA LEU A 170 0.31 -3.57 3.80
C LEU A 170 1.29 -3.01 4.84
N SER A 171 2.59 -3.11 4.59
CA SER A 171 3.61 -2.40 5.37
C SER A 171 4.50 -1.56 4.47
N LEU A 172 4.87 -0.37 4.93
CA LEU A 172 5.84 0.47 4.23
C LEU A 172 7.26 0.14 4.69
N LEU A 173 8.23 0.37 3.81
CA LEU A 173 9.65 0.29 4.11
C LEU A 173 10.12 1.57 4.82
N ASN A 174 10.94 1.43 5.86
CA ASN A 174 11.62 2.57 6.44
C ASN A 174 12.69 3.03 5.46
N TYR A 175 12.52 4.18 4.82
CA TYR A 175 13.45 4.57 3.76
C TYR A 175 14.83 4.96 4.30
N ARG A 176 14.98 5.34 5.58
CA ARG A 176 16.29 5.70 6.13
C ARG A 176 17.16 4.47 6.34
N THR A 177 16.57 3.42 6.89
CA THR A 177 17.29 2.18 7.25
C THR A 177 17.22 1.11 6.17
N GLY A 178 16.21 1.19 5.30
CA GLY A 178 15.85 0.11 4.39
C GLY A 178 15.30 -1.12 5.13
N GLU A 179 14.86 -0.98 6.38
CA GLU A 179 14.25 -2.07 7.16
C GLU A 179 12.72 -1.96 7.15
N GLU A 180 12.05 -2.96 7.74
CA GLU A 180 10.62 -2.89 7.97
C GLU A 180 10.29 -1.70 8.88
N SER A 181 9.17 -1.07 8.61
CA SER A 181 8.74 0.12 9.32
C SER A 181 7.47 -0.15 10.12
N ASN A 182 7.18 0.71 11.10
CA ASN A 182 5.96 0.59 11.91
C ASN A 182 4.76 1.30 11.24
N GLU A 183 4.84 1.59 9.94
CA GLU A 183 3.71 2.07 9.15
C GLU A 183 3.06 0.89 8.43
N SER A 184 1.90 0.45 8.93
CA SER A 184 1.18 -0.69 8.40
C SER A 184 -0.34 -0.55 8.47
N LEU A 185 -1.02 -1.27 7.59
CA LEU A 185 -2.44 -1.57 7.68
C LEU A 185 -2.62 -3.09 7.67
N GLU A 186 -3.34 -3.60 8.67
CA GLU A 186 -3.64 -5.01 8.82
C GLU A 186 -5.14 -5.22 8.96
N PHE A 187 -5.67 -6.16 8.19
CA PHE A 187 -7.02 -6.66 8.30
C PHE A 187 -6.98 -8.17 8.42
N SER A 188 -7.72 -8.72 9.38
CA SER A 188 -7.87 -10.16 9.54
C SER A 188 -9.30 -10.56 9.91
N ARG A 189 -9.70 -11.78 9.56
CA ARG A 189 -10.96 -12.40 9.96
C ARG A 189 -10.69 -13.61 10.84
N ASP A 190 -11.34 -13.66 11.99
CA ASP A 190 -11.41 -14.86 12.83
C ASP A 190 -12.77 -15.52 12.61
N LYS A 191 -12.76 -16.66 11.90
CA LYS A 191 -13.96 -17.45 11.63
C LYS A 191 -14.57 -18.07 12.89
N SER A 192 -13.74 -18.40 13.88
CA SER A 192 -14.16 -19.05 15.11
C SER A 192 -14.93 -18.07 15.98
N ALA A 193 -14.39 -16.86 16.13
CA ALA A 193 -15.00 -15.78 16.89
C ALA A 193 -16.05 -14.97 16.09
N ARG A 194 -16.14 -15.16 14.76
CA ARG A 194 -17.00 -14.38 13.85
C ARG A 194 -16.75 -12.87 13.97
N ILE A 195 -15.47 -12.51 14.03
CA ILE A 195 -15.01 -11.13 14.10
C ILE A 195 -14.03 -10.85 12.98
N ALA A 196 -13.93 -9.59 12.61
CA ALA A 196 -12.81 -9.07 11.84
C ALA A 196 -12.08 -8.00 12.68
N HIS A 197 -10.78 -7.91 12.47
CA HIS A 197 -9.91 -6.93 13.12
C HIS A 197 -9.31 -6.06 12.02
N LEU A 198 -9.41 -4.74 12.18
CA LEU A 198 -8.77 -3.76 11.32
C LEU A 198 -7.90 -2.86 12.18
N ARG A 199 -6.63 -2.74 11.78
CA ARG A 199 -5.64 -1.94 12.48
C ARG A 199 -4.77 -1.17 11.51
N ILE A 200 -4.48 0.09 11.84
CA ILE A 200 -3.46 0.90 11.20
C ILE A 200 -2.44 1.28 12.28
N ASN A 201 -1.19 0.88 12.07
CA ASN A 201 -0.06 1.39 12.84
C ASN A 201 0.59 2.52 12.04
N THR A 202 0.93 3.60 12.73
CA THR A 202 1.61 4.72 12.09
C THR A 202 2.83 5.16 12.88
N GLN A 203 3.94 5.31 12.17
CA GLN A 203 5.14 5.94 12.70
C GLN A 203 5.27 7.38 12.22
N TRP A 204 4.68 7.71 11.07
CA TRP A 204 4.79 9.00 10.41
C TRP A 204 3.52 9.87 10.55
N GLY A 205 2.63 9.49 11.47
CA GLY A 205 1.49 10.31 11.87
C GLY A 205 0.33 10.33 10.88
N TYR A 206 0.10 9.22 10.18
CA TYR A 206 -1.06 9.03 9.31
C TYR A 206 -2.35 9.33 10.06
N ARG A 207 -3.27 10.03 9.38
CA ARG A 207 -4.64 10.26 9.86
C ARG A 207 -5.63 9.80 8.80
N PRO A 208 -6.49 8.80 9.10
CA PRO A 208 -7.47 8.32 8.13
C PRO A 208 -8.53 9.39 7.86
N GLY A 209 -8.79 9.66 6.58
CA GLY A 209 -9.94 10.44 6.14
C GLY A 209 -11.23 9.62 6.19
N MET A 210 -12.37 10.31 6.16
CA MET A 210 -13.69 9.66 6.19
C MET A 210 -13.88 8.68 5.02
N GLU A 211 -13.29 8.97 3.86
CA GLU A 211 -13.32 8.11 2.68
C GLU A 211 -12.65 6.75 2.89
N VAL A 212 -11.63 6.68 3.76
CA VAL A 212 -10.99 5.42 4.14
C VAL A 212 -11.91 4.67 5.10
N ILE A 213 -12.43 5.33 6.13
CA ILE A 213 -13.35 4.75 7.11
C ILE A 213 -14.57 4.13 6.42
N SER A 214 -15.22 4.88 5.53
CA SER A 214 -16.37 4.39 4.76
C SER A 214 -16.01 3.25 3.80
N ALA A 215 -14.81 3.26 3.22
CA ALA A 215 -14.36 2.15 2.36
C ALA A 215 -14.15 0.84 3.12
N TRP A 216 -14.02 0.88 4.44
CA TRP A 216 -14.00 -0.30 5.31
C TRP A 216 -15.37 -0.65 5.90
N SER A 217 -16.44 0.03 5.45
CA SER A 217 -17.81 -0.13 5.95
C SER A 217 -17.93 0.07 7.46
N LEU A 218 -17.09 0.96 8.02
CA LEU A 218 -17.20 1.34 9.41
C LEU A 218 -18.24 2.45 9.55
N GLU A 219 -19.18 2.26 10.48
CA GLU A 219 -20.28 3.20 10.73
C GLU A 219 -20.49 3.42 12.23
N GLY A 220 -21.13 4.54 12.59
CA GLY A 220 -21.51 4.86 13.96
C GLY A 220 -20.34 4.83 14.95
N ALA A 221 -20.53 4.18 16.09
CA ALA A 221 -19.55 4.12 17.17
C ALA A 221 -18.23 3.43 16.75
N VAL A 222 -18.28 2.43 15.86
CA VAL A 222 -17.08 1.73 15.38
C VAL A 222 -16.23 2.64 14.50
N ALA A 223 -16.87 3.49 13.68
CA ALA A 223 -16.16 4.50 12.89
C ALA A 223 -15.47 5.54 13.78
N GLU A 224 -16.15 6.00 14.83
CA GLU A 224 -15.59 6.94 15.80
C GLU A 224 -14.44 6.33 16.60
N GLU A 225 -14.57 5.07 17.03
CA GLU A 225 -13.49 4.34 17.69
C GLU A 225 -12.28 4.25 16.77
N PHE A 226 -12.46 3.78 15.52
CA PHE A 226 -11.37 3.64 14.56
C PHE A 226 -10.69 4.97 14.23
N TYR A 227 -11.44 6.07 14.12
CA TYR A 227 -10.85 7.38 13.89
C TYR A 227 -9.90 7.80 15.03
N ASN A 228 -10.22 7.42 16.28
CA ASN A 228 -9.45 7.78 17.46
C ASN A 228 -8.29 6.80 17.76
N THR A 229 -8.52 5.50 17.57
CA THR A 229 -7.58 4.43 17.98
C THR A 229 -6.80 3.84 16.81
N MET A 230 -7.35 3.92 15.59
CA MET A 230 -6.89 3.17 14.41
C MET A 230 -6.84 1.66 14.62
N ASP A 231 -7.61 1.14 15.56
CA ASP A 231 -7.66 -0.28 15.92
C ASP A 231 -9.08 -0.62 16.37
N VAL A 232 -9.78 -1.47 15.60
CA VAL A 232 -11.15 -1.88 15.90
C VAL A 232 -11.42 -3.34 15.58
N VAL A 233 -12.27 -3.95 16.41
CA VAL A 233 -12.84 -5.27 16.18
C VAL A 233 -14.31 -5.10 15.79
N LEU A 234 -14.72 -5.71 14.68
CA LEU A 234 -16.07 -5.64 14.16
C LEU A 234 -16.67 -7.04 13.97
N PRO A 235 -18.00 -7.22 14.11
CA PRO A 235 -18.65 -8.47 13.78
C PRO A 235 -18.44 -8.82 12.31
N TRP A 236 -18.18 -10.09 12.02
CA TRP A 236 -18.06 -10.61 10.66
C TRP A 236 -19.02 -11.77 10.45
N TYR A 237 -20.04 -11.53 9.62
CA TYR A 237 -21.01 -12.56 9.23
C TYR A 237 -20.64 -13.15 7.87
N VAL A 238 -20.35 -14.44 7.86
CA VAL A 238 -20.28 -15.22 6.62
C VAL A 238 -21.70 -15.70 6.33
N GLU A 239 -22.32 -15.26 5.23
CA GLU A 239 -23.52 -15.94 4.72
C GLU A 239 -23.14 -17.40 4.43
N ALA A 240 -23.93 -18.35 4.93
CA ALA A 240 -23.74 -19.76 4.64
C ALA A 240 -23.95 -19.98 3.14
N GLN A 241 -22.88 -20.34 2.42
CA GLN A 241 -22.96 -20.88 1.07
C GLN A 241 -23.35 -22.36 1.10
#